data_AF-A0A373I9K1-F1
#
_entry.id   AF-A0A373I9K1-F1
#
_cell.length_a   1.000
_cell.length_b   1.000
_cell.length_c   1.000
_cell.angle_alpha   90.00
_cell.angle_beta   90.00
_cell.angle_gamma   90.00
#
_symmetry.space_group_name_H-M   'P 1'
#
loop_
_entity.id
_entity.type
_entity.pdbx_description
1 polymer ?
#
loop_
_entity_poly.entity_id
_entity_poly.type
_entity_poly.pdbx_seq_one_letter_code
_entity_poly.pdbx_strand_id
1 'polypeptide(L)'
;MKGFTKIYRMLQKTNYCDNIRFMKGEQIMYKYAYETVSCHLSGYGLGAGTVYCIDDYRSIIEKRASQGWRYVGYVPVKQRGTGHVQVMDLIFEKEY
;
A
#
# COMPACT_ATOMS: atom_id res chain seq x y z
N MET A 1 25.17 5.09 -24.99
CA MET A 1 23.74 4.89 -25.31
C MET A 1 22.94 4.14 -24.23
N LYS A 2 23.49 3.22 -23.44
CA LYS A 2 22.74 2.47 -22.40
C LYS A 2 22.17 3.33 -21.24
N GLY A 3 22.78 4.48 -20.94
CA GLY A 3 22.32 5.38 -19.88
C GLY A 3 21.00 6.09 -20.21
N PHE A 4 20.82 6.50 -21.47
CA PHE A 4 19.61 7.21 -21.91
C PHE A 4 18.36 6.34 -21.85
N THR A 5 18.47 5.07 -22.26
CA THR A 5 17.32 4.13 -22.23
C THR A 5 16.85 3.83 -20.81
N LYS A 6 17.77 3.81 -19.82
CA LYS A 6 17.44 3.64 -18.40
C LYS A 6 16.65 4.83 -17.85
N ILE A 7 17.08 6.05 -18.20
CA ILE A 7 16.42 7.30 -17.81
C ILE A 7 15.01 7.37 -18.42
N TYR A 8 14.88 7.14 -19.72
CA TYR A 8 13.58 7.18 -20.41
C TYR A 8 12.57 6.16 -19.87
N ARG A 9 13.02 4.95 -19.51
CA ARG A 9 12.13 3.90 -18.96
C ARG A 9 11.72 4.15 -17.51
N MET A 10 12.48 4.94 -16.75
CA MET A 10 12.15 5.35 -15.38
C MET A 10 11.23 6.57 -15.34
N LEU A 11 11.43 7.56 -16.22
CA LEU A 11 10.56 8.75 -16.34
C LEU A 11 9.07 8.40 -16.56
N GLN A 12 8.79 7.24 -17.17
CA GLN A 12 7.42 6.74 -17.40
C GLN A 12 6.75 6.15 -16.13
N LYS A 13 7.50 5.96 -15.03
CA LYS A 13 7.01 5.31 -13.79
C LYS A 13 6.92 6.24 -12.58
N THR A 14 7.54 7.41 -12.65
CA THR A 14 7.66 8.37 -11.54
C THR A 14 7.02 9.70 -11.91
N ASN A 15 6.46 10.39 -10.91
CA ASN A 15 5.81 11.67 -11.15
C ASN A 15 6.85 12.75 -11.55
N TYR A 16 6.40 13.85 -12.16
CA TYR A 16 7.26 14.93 -12.67
C TYR A 16 8.18 15.52 -11.59
N CYS A 17 7.69 15.65 -10.36
CA CYS A 17 8.44 16.21 -9.24
C CYS A 17 9.59 15.29 -8.79
N ASP A 18 9.36 13.98 -8.74
CA ASP A 18 10.38 12.97 -8.40
C ASP A 18 11.52 12.98 -9.43
N ASN A 19 11.18 13.18 -10.70
CA ASN A 19 12.16 13.26 -11.79
C ASN A 19 13.08 14.48 -11.66
N ILE A 20 12.55 15.62 -11.18
CA ILE A 20 13.36 16.82 -10.92
C ILE A 20 14.31 16.59 -9.75
N ARG A 21 13.83 16.01 -8.64
CA ARG A 21 14.66 15.70 -7.47
C ARG A 21 15.79 14.74 -7.82
N PHE A 22 15.47 13.70 -8.62
CA PHE A 22 16.47 12.78 -9.15
C PHE A 22 17.51 13.48 -10.03
N MET A 23 17.10 14.38 -10.94
CA MET A 23 18.03 15.16 -11.77
C MET A 23 18.93 16.09 -10.94
N LYS A 24 18.46 16.53 -9.76
CA LYS A 24 19.25 17.29 -8.79
C LYS A 24 20.16 16.43 -7.91
N GLY A 25 20.10 15.10 -8.03
CA GLY A 25 20.88 14.18 -7.20
C GLY A 25 20.36 14.04 -5.76
N GLU A 26 19.12 14.47 -5.49
CA GLU A 26 18.50 14.34 -4.17
C GLU A 26 18.11 12.88 -3.92
N GLN A 27 18.56 12.31 -2.81
CA GLN A 27 18.16 10.97 -2.38
C GLN A 27 16.83 11.05 -1.64
N ILE A 28 15.78 10.44 -2.21
CA ILE A 28 14.49 10.32 -1.55
C ILE A 28 14.55 9.11 -0.61
N MET A 29 14.41 9.36 0.69
CA MET A 29 14.31 8.32 1.71
C MET A 29 12.85 8.21 2.18
N TYR A 30 12.38 6.99 2.39
CA TYR A 30 11.03 6.72 2.87
C TYR A 30 11.06 6.12 4.26
N LYS A 31 10.15 6.59 5.13
CA LYS A 31 9.76 5.88 6.34
C LYS A 31 8.45 5.14 6.09
N TYR A 32 8.32 3.96 6.67
CA TYR A 32 7.13 3.13 6.57
C TYR A 32 6.38 3.09 7.90
N ALA A 33 5.06 2.99 7.81
CA ALA A 33 4.16 2.74 8.92
C ALA A 33 3.16 1.64 8.54
N TYR A 34 2.69 0.92 9.55
CA TYR A 34 1.80 -0.24 9.40
C TYR A 34 0.57 -0.04 10.27
N GLU A 35 -0.60 -0.35 9.74
CA GLU A 35 -1.87 -0.41 10.48
C GLU A 35 -2.45 -1.82 10.34
N THR A 36 -2.49 -2.56 11.43
CA THR A 36 -3.00 -3.94 11.45
C THR A 36 -4.53 -3.93 11.53
N VAL A 37 -5.18 -4.65 10.63
CA VAL A 37 -6.63 -4.80 10.59
C VAL A 37 -7.03 -6.28 10.58
N SER A 38 -8.14 -6.61 11.24
CA SER A 38 -8.68 -7.96 11.31
C SER A 38 -9.89 -8.13 10.41
N CYS A 39 -9.96 -9.28 9.74
CA CYS A 39 -11.11 -9.70 8.97
C CYS A 39 -12.12 -10.38 9.91
N HIS A 40 -13.38 -10.01 9.81
CA HIS A 40 -14.47 -10.60 10.57
C HIS A 40 -15.52 -11.21 9.65
N LEU A 41 -16.21 -12.24 10.16
CA LEU A 41 -17.32 -12.86 9.47
C LEU A 41 -18.49 -11.88 9.39
N SER A 42 -18.83 -11.43 8.19
CA SER A 42 -19.92 -10.46 7.97
C SER A 42 -21.20 -11.10 7.43
N GLY A 43 -21.14 -12.33 6.92
CA GLY A 43 -22.34 -13.03 6.47
C GLY A 43 -22.07 -14.38 5.81
N TYR A 44 -23.17 -15.01 5.39
CA TYR A 44 -23.19 -16.29 4.68
C TYR A 44 -24.05 -16.15 3.41
N GLY A 45 -23.45 -16.41 2.25
CA GLY A 45 -24.14 -16.44 0.97
C GLY A 45 -24.47 -17.87 0.56
N LEU A 46 -25.76 -18.18 0.39
CA LEU A 46 -26.22 -19.45 -0.20
C LEU A 46 -25.67 -19.56 -1.64
N GLY A 47 -24.56 -20.29 -1.81
CA GLY A 47 -23.86 -20.51 -3.08
C GLY A 47 -22.45 -19.90 -3.20
N ALA A 48 -22.10 -18.93 -2.34
CA ALA A 48 -20.79 -18.26 -2.36
C ALA A 48 -19.96 -18.50 -1.09
N GLY A 49 -20.54 -19.14 -0.07
CA GLY A 49 -19.88 -19.45 1.19
C GLY A 49 -19.82 -18.25 2.14
N THR A 50 -18.82 -18.28 3.02
CA THR A 50 -18.63 -17.35 4.13
C THR A 50 -17.97 -16.05 3.65
N VAL A 51 -18.59 -14.89 3.88
CA VAL A 51 -18.04 -13.57 3.52
C VAL A 51 -17.29 -12.97 4.70
N TYR A 52 -16.09 -12.46 4.44
CA TYR A 52 -15.29 -11.74 5.43
C TYR A 52 -15.18 -10.27 5.04
N CYS A 53 -15.41 -9.38 6.01
CA CYS A 53 -15.23 -7.94 5.86
C CYS A 53 -14.10 -7.43 6.75
N ILE A 54 -13.57 -6.27 6.37
CA ILE A 54 -12.69 -5.46 7.19
C ILE A 54 -13.42 -4.15 7.41
N ASP A 55 -13.68 -3.84 8.67
CA ASP A 55 -14.32 -2.59 9.02
C ASP A 55 -13.27 -1.46 9.07
N ASP A 56 -13.72 -0.22 8.90
CA ASP A 56 -12.91 1.00 9.09
C ASP A 56 -11.66 1.18 8.22
N TYR A 57 -11.36 0.28 7.28
CA TYR A 57 -10.16 0.38 6.44
C TYR A 57 -10.09 1.71 5.66
N ARG A 58 -11.24 2.23 5.20
CA ARG A 58 -11.32 3.54 4.53
C ARG A 58 -10.96 4.67 5.48
N SER A 59 -11.56 4.69 6.68
CA SER A 59 -11.31 5.67 7.72
C SER A 59 -9.84 5.68 8.15
N ILE A 60 -9.20 4.51 8.24
CA ILE A 60 -7.76 4.39 8.55
C ILE A 60 -6.91 5.03 7.44
N ILE A 61 -7.20 4.70 6.18
CA ILE A 61 -6.47 5.24 5.02
C ILE A 61 -6.65 6.77 4.94
N GLU A 62 -7.88 7.27 5.08
CA GLU A 62 -8.19 8.71 5.07
C GLU A 62 -7.48 9.45 6.22
N LYS A 63 -7.49 8.88 7.43
CA LYS A 63 -6.78 9.44 8.58
C LYS A 63 -5.27 9.51 8.31
N ARG A 64 -4.66 8.45 7.80
CA ARG A 64 -3.22 8.43 7.46
C ARG A 64 -2.90 9.43 6.35
N ALA A 65 -3.75 9.52 5.32
CA ALA A 65 -3.62 10.51 4.25
C ALA A 65 -3.65 11.95 4.81
N SER A 66 -4.56 12.27 5.74
CA SER A 66 -4.63 13.59 6.39
C SER A 66 -3.36 13.95 7.18
N GLN A 67 -2.58 12.96 7.61
CA GLN A 67 -1.30 13.11 8.30
C GLN A 67 -0.09 13.14 7.33
N GLY A 68 -0.35 13.13 6.02
CA GLY A 68 0.65 13.16 4.96
C GLY A 68 1.33 11.82 4.71
N TRP A 69 0.68 10.70 5.04
CA TRP A 69 1.14 9.36 4.67
C TRP A 69 0.47 8.90 3.38
N ARG A 70 1.23 8.27 2.47
CA ARG A 70 0.71 7.66 1.24
C ARG A 70 0.45 6.18 1.48
N TYR A 71 -0.75 5.71 1.16
CA TYR A 71 -1.06 4.27 1.12
C TYR A 71 -0.33 3.61 -0.06
N VAL A 72 0.35 2.50 0.19
CA VAL A 72 1.14 1.80 -0.85
C VAL A 72 0.77 0.33 -1.05
N GLY A 73 -0.01 -0.25 -0.15
CA GLY A 73 -0.48 -1.63 -0.31
C GLY A 73 -0.79 -2.30 1.02
N TYR A 74 -0.92 -3.63 0.99
CA TYR A 74 -1.18 -4.43 2.18
C TYR A 74 -0.46 -5.78 2.12
N VAL A 75 -0.25 -6.40 3.28
CA VAL A 75 0.32 -7.76 3.39
C VAL A 75 -0.54 -8.59 4.36
N PRO A 76 -1.01 -9.80 3.96
CA PRO A 76 -1.61 -10.74 4.89
C PRO A 76 -0.61 -11.21 5.95
N VAL A 77 -0.92 -10.97 7.22
CA VAL A 77 -0.08 -11.35 8.37
C VAL A 77 -0.48 -12.72 8.92
N LYS A 78 -1.79 -13.03 8.86
CA LYS A 78 -2.33 -14.30 9.34
C LYS A 78 -3.36 -14.85 8.35
N GLN A 79 -3.17 -16.10 7.93
CA GLN A 79 -4.07 -16.80 7.02
C GLN A 79 -4.41 -18.19 7.55
N ARG A 80 -5.59 -18.72 7.20
CA ARG A 80 -5.92 -20.14 7.42
C ARG A 80 -5.24 -20.98 6.34
N GLY A 81 -5.01 -22.27 6.64
CA GLY A 81 -4.55 -23.24 5.62
C GLY A 81 -5.48 -23.35 4.39
N THR A 82 -6.72 -22.91 4.52
CA THR A 82 -7.70 -22.81 3.42
C THR A 82 -7.62 -21.51 2.61
N GLY A 83 -6.62 -20.65 2.85
CA GLY A 83 -6.38 -19.41 2.10
C GLY A 83 -7.13 -18.17 2.59
N HIS A 84 -7.93 -18.27 3.65
CA HIS A 84 -8.68 -17.13 4.19
C HIS A 84 -7.75 -16.22 5.01
N VAL A 85 -7.64 -14.94 4.62
CA VAL A 85 -6.91 -13.93 5.38
C VAL A 85 -7.71 -13.54 6.63
N GLN A 86 -7.07 -13.66 7.79
CA GLN A 86 -7.64 -13.27 9.08
C GLN A 86 -7.15 -11.91 9.56
N VAL A 87 -5.89 -11.58 9.26
CA VAL A 87 -5.23 -10.35 9.69
C VAL A 87 -4.34 -9.87 8.55
N MET A 88 -4.34 -8.57 8.29
CA MET A 88 -3.42 -7.93 7.35
C MET A 88 -2.91 -6.61 7.87
N ASP A 89 -1.75 -6.20 7.38
CA ASP A 89 -1.22 -4.85 7.60
C ASP A 89 -1.48 -4.00 6.36
N LEU A 90 -2.06 -2.81 6.58
CA LEU A 90 -2.07 -1.73 5.61
C LEU A 90 -0.76 -0.97 5.72
N ILE A 91 -0.06 -0.81 4.59
CA ILE A 91 1.27 -0.23 4.51
C ILE A 91 1.18 1.19 4.01
N PHE A 92 1.86 2.09 4.73
CA PHE A 92 1.94 3.49 4.41
C PHE A 92 3.40 3.92 4.34
N GLU A 93 3.69 4.89 3.49
CA GLU A 93 5.00 5.51 3.41
C GLU A 93 4.91 7.04 3.50
N LYS A 94 6.01 7.66 3.91
CA LYS A 94 6.18 9.11 3.91
C LYS A 94 7.65 9.42 3.64
N GLU A 95 7.92 10.45 2.86
CA GLU A 95 9.29 10.92 2.63
C GLU A 95 9.90 11.45 3.94
N TYR A 96 11.22 11.24 4.10
CA TYR A 96 12.02 11.73 5.21
C TYR A 96 12.71 13.06 4.86
#